data_AF-A0A933ULM6-F1
#
_entry.id   AF-A0A933ULM6-F1
#
_cell.length_a   1.000
_cell.length_b   1.000
_cell.length_c   1.000
_cell.angle_alpha   90.00
_cell.angle_beta   90.00
_cell.angle_gamma   90.00
#
_symmetry.space_group_name_H-M   'P 1'
#
loop_
_entity.id
_entity.type
_entity.pdbx_description
1 polymer ?
#
loop_
_entity_poly.entity_id
_entity_poly.type
_entity_poly.pdbx_seq_one_letter_code
_entity_poly.pdbx_strand_id
1 'polypeptide(L)'
;MCFGAIVGSAGLAAAGRQEARVDTVRSTIVRHEDNRRPSIPPTPRTGTSQTIAVTVPNIAVLRLDHRGRIVAAATNTGRAPLPGDLVYVVAADGSYRPTDVDLTGRPWTGDFSRSMRFQRQRMSAHHD
;
A
#
# COMPACT_ATOMS: atom_id res chain seq x y z
N MET A 1 26.04 -45.64 21.18
CA MET A 1 24.85 -46.24 20.54
C MET A 1 24.63 -45.48 19.24
N CYS A 2 24.71 -46.16 18.09
CA CYS A 2 24.43 -45.62 16.76
C CYS A 2 23.28 -46.42 16.15
N PHE A 3 22.27 -45.74 15.61
CA PHE A 3 21.33 -46.12 14.53
C PHE A 3 20.52 -44.83 14.28
N GLY A 4 20.21 -44.34 13.10
CA GLY A 4 20.39 -44.76 11.72
C GLY A 4 19.73 -43.67 10.85
N ALA A 5 20.31 -43.42 9.69
CA ALA A 5 20.00 -42.32 8.78
C ALA A 5 18.86 -42.65 7.77
N ILE A 6 18.62 -41.70 6.84
CA ILE A 6 18.09 -41.81 5.44
C ILE A 6 16.61 -41.40 5.24
N VAL A 7 16.16 -40.66 4.22
CA VAL A 7 16.68 -39.77 3.15
C VAL A 7 15.44 -39.05 2.54
N GLY A 8 15.64 -37.81 2.10
CA GLY A 8 15.08 -37.28 0.84
C GLY A 8 13.79 -36.46 0.90
N SER A 9 13.51 -35.52 0.00
CA SER A 9 14.26 -34.85 -1.06
C SER A 9 13.42 -33.67 -1.55
N ALA A 10 14.10 -32.62 -2.01
CA ALA A 10 13.67 -31.66 -3.04
C ALA A 10 12.40 -30.79 -2.80
N GLY A 11 12.64 -29.49 -2.68
CA GLY A 11 11.62 -28.44 -2.80
C GLY A 11 12.28 -27.08 -3.04
N LEU A 12 13.11 -27.01 -4.08
CA LEU A 12 13.62 -25.76 -4.64
C LEU A 12 12.43 -24.93 -5.15
N ALA A 13 12.10 -23.80 -4.51
CA ALA A 13 11.19 -22.83 -5.12
C ALA A 13 11.46 -21.41 -4.61
N ALA A 14 12.24 -20.71 -5.44
CA ALA A 14 12.20 -19.27 -5.70
C ALA A 14 12.27 -18.31 -4.50
N ALA A 15 13.47 -17.74 -4.32
CA ALA A 15 13.60 -16.35 -3.90
C ALA A 15 12.78 -15.48 -4.87
N GLY A 16 11.54 -15.18 -4.49
CA GLY A 16 10.67 -14.24 -5.18
C GLY A 16 11.25 -12.84 -5.04
N ARG A 17 12.12 -12.48 -5.99
CA ARG A 17 12.60 -11.13 -6.21
C ARG A 17 11.37 -10.29 -6.55
N GLN A 18 10.78 -9.66 -5.54
CA GLN A 18 9.57 -8.86 -5.71
C GLN A 18 9.99 -7.56 -6.41
N GLU A 19 9.92 -7.57 -7.74
CA GLU A 19 10.06 -6.37 -8.57
C GLU A 19 9.08 -5.32 -8.05
N ALA A 20 9.63 -4.25 -7.46
CA ALA A 20 8.92 -3.04 -7.18
C ALA A 20 8.30 -2.55 -8.51
N ARG A 21 6.97 -2.52 -8.57
CA ARG A 21 6.27 -1.92 -9.71
C ARG A 21 6.52 -0.42 -9.65
N VAL A 22 7.41 0.06 -10.51
CA VAL A 22 7.66 1.47 -10.74
C VAL A 22 6.51 2.01 -11.57
N ASP A 23 5.49 2.57 -10.92
CA ASP A 23 4.42 3.30 -11.61
C ASP A 23 5.00 4.62 -12.14
N THR A 24 5.43 4.59 -13.41
CA THR A 24 5.93 5.74 -14.14
C THR A 24 4.75 6.61 -14.57
N VAL A 25 4.42 7.63 -13.79
CA VAL A 25 3.40 8.62 -14.18
C VAL A 25 4.06 9.66 -15.10
N ARG A 26 3.88 9.49 -16.42
CA ARG A 26 4.34 10.45 -17.45
C ARG A 26 3.30 11.57 -17.61
N SER A 27 3.44 12.66 -16.87
CA SER A 27 2.64 13.88 -17.13
C SER A 27 3.37 14.75 -18.16
N THR A 28 2.78 14.90 -19.35
CA THR A 28 3.32 15.78 -20.41
C THR A 28 2.43 17.03 -20.48
N ILE A 29 2.95 18.18 -20.04
CA ILE A 29 2.25 19.46 -20.17
C ILE A 29 2.43 19.96 -21.61
N VAL A 30 1.43 19.75 -22.46
CA VAL A 30 1.37 20.38 -23.79
C VAL A 30 0.68 21.72 -23.64
N ARG A 31 1.47 22.80 -23.51
CA ARG A 31 0.96 24.17 -23.69
C ARG A 31 0.76 24.40 -25.18
N HIS A 32 -0.50 24.51 -25.60
CA HIS A 32 -0.87 24.97 -26.94
C HIS A 32 -0.90 26.50 -26.91
N GLU A 33 0.10 27.15 -27.53
CA GLU A 33 0.08 28.61 -27.73
C GLU A 33 0.16 28.91 -29.23
N ASP A 34 -0.94 29.45 -29.74
CA ASP A 34 -1.12 29.98 -31.08
C ASP A 34 -0.37 31.32 -31.22
N ASN A 35 0.80 31.24 -31.87
CA ASN A 35 1.26 32.09 -32.96
C ASN A 35 1.16 33.63 -32.84
N ARG A 36 2.32 34.27 -32.58
CA ARG A 36 2.95 35.37 -33.38
C ARG A 36 4.02 36.10 -32.57
N ARG A 37 5.28 35.62 -32.61
CA ARG A 37 6.47 36.42 -32.25
C ARG A 37 7.67 36.04 -33.13
N PRO A 38 8.60 36.99 -33.39
CA PRO A 38 9.78 36.75 -34.24
C PRO A 38 10.59 35.55 -33.75
N SER A 39 11.03 34.72 -34.69
CA SER A 39 11.81 33.51 -34.46
C SER A 39 13.21 33.85 -33.93
N ILE A 40 13.33 33.94 -32.61
CA ILE A 40 14.62 33.87 -31.92
C ILE A 40 15.14 32.43 -32.09
N PRO A 41 16.39 32.20 -32.52
CA PRO A 41 16.95 30.85 -32.61
C PRO A 41 16.81 30.15 -31.25
N PRO A 42 16.37 28.88 -31.20
CA PRO A 42 16.15 28.19 -29.95
C PRO A 42 17.50 28.04 -29.24
N THR A 43 17.74 28.84 -28.20
CA THR A 43 18.75 28.53 -27.20
C THR A 43 18.48 27.09 -26.74
N PRO A 44 19.45 26.18 -26.81
CA PRO A 44 19.28 24.82 -26.31
C PRO A 44 19.05 24.93 -24.80
N ARG A 45 17.77 24.91 -24.40
CA ARG A 45 17.42 24.70 -23.00
C ARG A 45 17.83 23.27 -22.69
N THR A 46 19.00 23.10 -22.12
CA THR A 46 19.38 21.91 -21.37
C THR A 46 18.39 21.77 -20.21
N GLY A 47 17.22 21.22 -20.49
CA GLY A 47 16.24 20.85 -19.48
C GLY A 47 16.89 19.84 -18.57
N THR A 48 17.24 20.24 -17.35
CA THR A 48 17.75 19.32 -16.35
C THR A 48 16.56 18.51 -15.85
N SER A 49 16.48 17.24 -16.24
CA SER A 49 15.54 16.29 -15.66
C SER A 49 16.11 15.80 -14.33
N GLN A 50 15.40 16.02 -13.23
CA GLN A 50 15.73 15.39 -11.94
C GLN A 50 14.66 14.36 -11.60
N THR A 51 15.11 13.16 -11.23
CA THR A 51 14.25 12.08 -10.75
C THR A 51 14.29 12.06 -9.23
N ILE A 52 13.12 12.15 -8.58
CA ILE A 52 12.97 12.00 -7.13
C ILE A 52 12.31 10.66 -6.88
N ALA A 53 12.96 9.81 -6.08
CA ALA A 53 12.37 8.58 -5.58
C ALA A 53 11.74 8.84 -4.20
N VAL A 54 10.50 8.39 -4.00
CA VAL A 54 9.80 8.47 -2.70
C VAL A 54 9.34 7.08 -2.31
N THR A 55 9.55 6.71 -1.05
CA THR A 55 9.00 5.49 -0.46
C THR A 55 7.74 5.84 0.31
N VAL A 56 6.61 5.22 -0.06
CA VAL A 56 5.35 5.35 0.66
C VAL A 56 5.18 4.12 1.55
N PRO A 57 5.04 4.28 2.88
CA PRO A 57 4.81 3.14 3.76
C PRO A 57 3.44 2.51 3.48
N ASN A 58 3.29 1.23 3.84
CA ASN A 58 1.98 0.61 3.88
C ASN A 58 1.19 1.21 5.05
N ILE A 59 -0.02 1.68 4.77
CA ILE A 59 -0.88 2.34 5.75
C ILE A 59 -2.20 1.59 5.83
N ALA A 60 -2.63 1.30 7.05
CA ALA A 60 -3.96 0.82 7.36
C ALA A 60 -4.70 1.86 8.23
N VAL A 61 -5.87 2.28 7.76
CA VAL A 61 -6.77 3.16 8.51
C VAL A 61 -7.94 2.34 9.03
N LEU A 62 -8.15 2.37 10.33
CA LEU A 62 -9.20 1.65 11.04
C LEU A 62 -10.33 2.59 11.43
N ARG A 63 -11.57 2.12 11.29
CA ARG A 63 -12.74 2.73 11.93
C ARG A 63 -13.15 1.87 13.10
N LEU A 64 -13.41 2.52 14.22
CA LEU A 64 -13.87 1.89 15.45
C LEU A 64 -15.35 2.17 15.68
N ASP A 65 -16.06 1.24 16.33
CA ASP A 65 -17.38 1.51 16.92
C ASP A 65 -17.26 2.26 18.26
N HIS A 66 -18.41 2.58 18.86
CA HIS A 66 -18.49 3.25 20.17
C HIS A 66 -17.88 2.45 21.33
N ARG A 67 -17.58 1.15 21.13
CA ARG A 67 -16.92 0.28 22.12
C ARG A 67 -15.43 0.11 21.82
N GLY A 68 -14.89 0.85 20.85
CA GLY A 68 -13.49 0.75 20.44
C GLY A 68 -13.18 -0.48 19.58
N ARG A 69 -14.18 -1.21 19.07
CA ARG A 69 -13.95 -2.37 18.21
C ARG A 69 -13.80 -1.95 16.76
N ILE A 70 -12.87 -2.58 16.06
CA ILE A 70 -12.67 -2.35 14.62
C ILE A 70 -13.90 -2.84 13.86
N VAL A 71 -14.48 -1.97 13.04
CA VAL A 71 -15.65 -2.27 12.20
C VAL A 71 -15.35 -2.15 10.72
N ALA A 72 -14.31 -1.42 10.35
CA ALA A 72 -13.85 -1.33 8.97
C ALA A 72 -12.38 -0.94 8.90
N ALA A 73 -11.75 -1.27 7.78
CA ALA A 73 -10.40 -0.82 7.46
C ALA A 73 -10.29 -0.33 6.01
N ALA A 74 -9.37 0.59 5.75
CA ALA A 74 -8.97 1.03 4.43
C ALA A 74 -7.44 1.00 4.33
N THR A 75 -6.89 0.61 3.18
CA THR A 75 -5.43 0.53 2.98
C THR A 75 -5.01 1.27 1.71
N ASN A 76 -3.76 1.72 1.64
CA ASN A 76 -3.20 2.29 0.41
C ASN A 76 -2.65 1.23 -0.57
N THR A 77 -2.46 0.00 -0.09
CA THR A 77 -1.77 -1.08 -0.82
C THR A 77 -2.66 -1.93 -1.73
N GLY A 78 -3.98 -1.78 -1.63
CA GLY A 78 -4.91 -2.67 -2.33
C GLY A 78 -5.12 -4.02 -1.64
N ARG A 79 -4.56 -4.22 -0.43
CA ARG A 79 -4.58 -5.49 0.33
C ARG A 79 -5.21 -5.28 1.69
N ALA A 80 -5.65 -6.37 2.32
CA ALA A 80 -6.10 -6.32 3.71
C ALA A 80 -4.95 -5.86 4.64
N PRO A 81 -5.24 -5.22 5.79
CA PRO A 81 -4.22 -4.84 6.76
C PRO A 81 -3.39 -6.03 7.26
N LEU A 82 -2.07 -5.85 7.35
CA LEU A 82 -1.13 -6.88 7.78
C LEU A 82 -0.28 -6.39 8.97
N PRO A 83 0.25 -7.32 9.79
CA PRO A 83 1.29 -6.98 10.76
C PRO A 83 2.45 -6.24 10.08
N GLY A 84 2.85 -5.11 10.65
CA GLY A 84 3.90 -4.23 10.12
C GLY A 84 3.41 -3.03 9.30
N ASP A 85 2.12 -2.94 8.98
CA ASP A 85 1.54 -1.72 8.41
C ASP A 85 1.54 -0.57 9.44
N LEU A 86 1.68 0.68 8.99
CA LEU A 86 1.42 1.84 9.84
C LEU A 86 -0.08 1.99 10.06
N VAL A 87 -0.51 1.86 11.32
CA VAL A 87 -1.93 1.83 11.66
C VAL A 87 -2.40 3.17 12.23
N TYR A 88 -3.49 3.68 11.69
CA TYR A 88 -4.20 4.85 12.19
C TYR A 88 -5.64 4.51 12.51
N VAL A 89 -6.23 5.17 13.50
CA VAL A 89 -7.67 5.16 13.76
C VAL A 89 -8.29 6.48 13.37
N VAL A 90 -9.51 6.43 12.82
CA VAL A 90 -10.33 7.63 12.60
C VAL A 90 -11.05 7.95 13.90
N ALA A 91 -10.68 9.06 14.53
CA ALA A 91 -11.36 9.57 15.71
C ALA A 91 -12.74 10.17 15.35
N ALA A 92 -13.57 10.42 16.36
CA ALA A 92 -14.93 10.96 16.16
C ALA A 92 -14.94 12.35 15.49
N ASP A 93 -13.87 13.13 15.67
CA ASP A 93 -13.62 14.42 15.03
C ASP A 93 -13.14 14.30 13.57
N GLY A 94 -12.98 13.08 13.05
CA GLY A 94 -12.46 12.81 11.72
C GLY A 94 -10.92 12.85 11.61
N SER A 95 -10.21 13.14 12.71
CA SER A 95 -8.74 13.11 12.73
C SER A 95 -8.19 11.68 12.68
N TYR A 96 -6.98 11.55 12.15
CA TYR A 96 -6.24 10.29 12.13
C TYR A 96 -5.26 10.27 13.31
N ARG A 97 -5.33 9.21 14.12
CA ARG A 97 -4.43 9.03 15.27
C ARG A 97 -3.64 7.74 15.12
N PRO A 98 -2.30 7.75 15.27
CA PRO A 98 -1.52 6.53 15.23
C PRO A 98 -1.93 5.59 16.37
N THR A 99 -1.83 4.28 16.15
CA THR A 99 -2.17 3.27 17.16
C THR A 99 -1.35 1.99 17.00
N ASP A 100 -1.10 1.29 18.10
CA ASP A 100 -0.40 0.00 18.14
C ASP A 100 -1.37 -1.19 18.20
N VAL A 101 -2.42 -1.16 17.39
CA VAL A 101 -3.38 -2.28 17.35
C VAL A 101 -2.70 -3.52 16.78
N ASP A 102 -2.73 -4.62 17.54
CA ASP A 102 -2.29 -5.91 17.03
C ASP A 102 -3.26 -6.42 15.95
N LEU A 103 -2.73 -6.60 14.74
CA LEU A 103 -3.45 -7.11 13.57
C LEU A 103 -3.28 -8.62 13.39
N THR A 104 -2.45 -9.27 14.21
CA THR A 104 -2.12 -10.69 14.08
C THR A 104 -3.36 -11.56 14.21
N GLY A 105 -3.53 -12.51 13.28
CA GLY A 105 -4.63 -13.46 13.30
C GLY A 105 -6.02 -12.85 13.06
N ARG A 106 -6.13 -11.56 12.72
CA ARG A 106 -7.44 -10.94 12.44
C ARG A 106 -7.94 -11.33 11.05
N PRO A 107 -9.10 -11.99 10.94
CA PRO A 107 -9.70 -12.23 9.65
C PRO A 107 -10.21 -10.91 9.08
N TRP A 108 -9.83 -10.65 7.82
CA TRP A 108 -10.35 -9.54 7.03
C TRP A 108 -11.30 -10.07 5.98
N THR A 109 -12.40 -9.36 5.78
CA THR A 109 -13.37 -9.66 4.74
C THR A 109 -13.66 -8.36 4.00
N GLY A 110 -13.78 -8.42 2.68
CA GLY A 110 -14.04 -7.26 1.84
C GLY A 110 -12.99 -7.08 0.75
N ASP A 111 -13.33 -6.24 -0.23
CA ASP A 111 -12.48 -5.99 -1.39
C ASP A 111 -11.57 -4.79 -1.16
N PHE A 112 -10.30 -5.06 -0.86
CA PHE A 112 -9.31 -4.02 -0.64
C PHE A 112 -8.68 -3.50 -1.93
N SER A 113 -9.00 -4.03 -3.12
CA SER A 113 -8.37 -3.64 -4.39
C SER A 113 -8.49 -2.15 -4.71
N ARG A 114 -9.47 -1.47 -4.09
CA ARG A 114 -9.63 -0.02 -4.18
C ARG A 114 -8.97 0.66 -2.98
N SER A 115 -7.83 1.29 -3.22
CA SER A 115 -7.10 2.05 -2.21
C SER A 115 -7.98 3.08 -1.52
N MET A 116 -7.77 3.22 -0.21
CA MET A 116 -8.43 4.20 0.67
C MET A 116 -9.96 4.11 0.71
N ARG A 117 -10.54 2.95 0.41
CA ARG A 117 -11.95 2.66 0.66
C ARG A 117 -12.13 1.74 1.85
N PHE A 118 -13.05 2.11 2.73
CA PHE A 118 -13.38 1.31 3.90
C PHE A 118 -14.11 0.03 3.53
N GLN A 119 -13.54 -1.10 3.94
CA GLN A 119 -14.14 -2.43 3.88
C GLN A 119 -14.55 -2.87 5.27
N ARG A 120 -15.78 -3.37 5.40
CA ARG A 120 -16.34 -3.81 6.66
C ARG A 120 -15.63 -5.08 7.15
N GLN A 121 -15.16 -5.05 8.39
CA GLN A 121 -14.73 -6.28 9.04
C GLN A 121 -15.97 -7.11 9.36
N ARG A 122 -16.09 -8.30 8.77
CA ARG A 122 -17.01 -9.33 9.27
C ARG A 122 -16.23 -10.18 10.26
N MET A 123 -16.62 -10.12 11.52
CA MET A 123 -16.19 -11.11 12.49
C MET A 123 -16.85 -12.42 12.07
N SER A 124 -16.07 -13.41 11.66
CA SER A 124 -16.58 -14.78 11.58
C SER A 124 -17.16 -15.09 12.96
N ALA A 125 -18.47 -15.33 13.02
CA ALA A 125 -19.09 -15.73 14.27
C ALA A 125 -18.40 -17.04 14.67
N HIS A 126 -17.59 -16.99 15.73
CA HIS A 126 -17.25 -18.21 16.45
C HIS A 126 -18.59 -18.77 16.95
N HIS A 127 -19.07 -19.83 16.32
CA HIS A 127 -19.95 -20.77 17.00
C HIS A 127 -19.08 -21.44 18.04
N ASP A 128 -19.31 -21.09 19.31
CA ASP A 128 -19.01 -21.97 20.44
C ASP A 128 -19.98 -23.16 20.43
#